data_AF-A0A8T4HYM9-F1
#
_entry.id   AF-A0A8T4HYM9-F1
#
_cell.length_a   1.000
_cell.length_b   1.000
_cell.length_c   1.000
_cell.angle_alpha   90.00
_cell.angle_beta   90.00
_cell.angle_gamma   90.00
#
_symmetry.space_group_name_H-M   'P 1'
#
loop_
_entity.id
_entity.type
_entity.pdbx_description
1 polymer ?
#
loop_
_entity_poly.entity_id
_entity_poly.type
_entity_poly.pdbx_seq_one_letter_code
_entity_poly.pdbx_strand_id
1 'polypeptide(L)'
;AERLKNQSKPKNTSRTYRNQRDLFEAWCTREGRVAKPCTTTTYVEYVAELIESGKSPNSISVAMSAIRTWMPDDKKPGTQEAR
;
A
#
# COMPACT_ATOMS: atom_id res chain seq x y z
N ALA A 1 -10.36 -26.48 22.15
CA ALA A 1 -10.83 -25.48 21.17
C ALA A 1 -9.64 -24.80 20.46
N GLU A 2 -8.77 -25.58 19.80
CA GLU A 2 -7.44 -25.07 19.39
C GLU A 2 -6.97 -25.60 18.02
N ARG A 3 -7.88 -25.67 17.04
CA ARG A 3 -7.52 -26.06 15.66
C ARG A 3 -7.94 -25.08 14.56
N LEU A 4 -8.35 -23.85 14.91
CA LEU A 4 -8.86 -22.88 13.92
C LEU A 4 -7.95 -21.65 13.67
N LYS A 5 -6.83 -21.47 14.39
CA LYS A 5 -6.13 -20.16 14.38
C LYS A 5 -5.15 -19.90 13.22
N ASN A 6 -4.89 -20.86 12.32
CA ASN A 6 -3.77 -20.71 11.39
C ASN A 6 -4.11 -20.64 9.88
N GLN A 7 -5.34 -20.97 9.46
CA GLN A 7 -5.66 -21.00 8.02
C GLN A 7 -6.27 -19.69 7.49
N SER A 8 -6.79 -18.83 8.37
CA SER A 8 -7.45 -17.58 7.95
C SER A 8 -6.49 -16.40 7.72
N LYS A 9 -5.24 -16.45 8.20
CA LYS A 9 -4.30 -15.32 8.16
C LYS A 9 -3.56 -15.08 6.83
N PRO A 10 -3.20 -16.08 6.00
CA PRO A 10 -2.47 -15.81 4.75
C PRO A 10 -3.36 -15.30 3.62
N LYS A 11 -4.53 -15.93 3.43
CA LYS A 11 -5.44 -15.63 2.31
C LYS A 11 -6.10 -14.27 2.44
N ASN A 12 -6.58 -13.93 3.65
CA ASN A 12 -7.18 -12.61 3.91
C ASN A 12 -6.15 -11.49 3.72
N THR A 13 -4.93 -11.65 4.26
CA THR A 13 -3.86 -10.64 4.11
C THR A 13 -3.45 -10.47 2.64
N SER A 14 -3.32 -11.56 1.89
CA SER A 14 -3.00 -11.52 0.45
C SER A 14 -4.07 -10.80 -0.37
N ARG A 15 -5.35 -11.08 -0.08
CA ARG A 15 -6.49 -10.42 -0.73
C ARG A 15 -6.57 -8.93 -0.35
N THR A 16 -6.35 -8.61 0.91
CA THR A 16 -6.29 -7.21 1.38
C THR A 16 -5.17 -6.45 0.67
N TYR A 17 -3.97 -7.03 0.57
CA TYR A 17 -2.84 -6.38 -0.08
C TYR A 17 -3.10 -6.17 -1.58
N ARG A 18 -3.68 -7.16 -2.25
CA ARG A 18 -4.13 -7.01 -3.65
C ARG A 18 -5.10 -5.84 -3.78
N ASN A 19 -6.16 -5.82 -2.97
CA ASN A 19 -7.15 -4.75 -2.99
C ASN A 19 -6.54 -3.35 -2.76
N GLN A 20 -5.59 -3.23 -1.82
CA GLN A 20 -4.90 -1.94 -1.59
C GLN A 20 -4.05 -1.51 -2.80
N ARG A 21 -3.42 -2.46 -3.50
CA ARG A 21 -2.66 -2.17 -4.72
C ARG A 21 -3.57 -1.75 -5.87
N ASP A 22 -4.72 -2.40 -6.02
CA ASP A 22 -5.72 -2.05 -7.04
C ASP A 22 -6.27 -0.63 -6.82
N LEU A 23 -6.55 -0.27 -5.56
CA LEU A 23 -6.98 1.09 -5.21
C LEU A 23 -5.90 2.14 -5.51
N PHE A 24 -4.64 1.82 -5.19
CA PHE A 24 -3.52 2.71 -5.49
C PHE A 24 -3.27 2.87 -7.00
N GLU A 25 -3.39 1.79 -7.78
CA GLU A 25 -3.25 1.82 -9.23
C GLU A 25 -4.37 2.64 -9.88
N ALA A 26 -5.61 2.48 -9.41
CA ALA A 26 -6.74 3.29 -9.85
C ALA A 26 -6.54 4.78 -9.53
N TRP A 27 -6.06 5.11 -8.33
CA TRP A 27 -5.72 6.48 -7.95
C TRP A 27 -4.59 7.05 -8.83
N CYS A 28 -3.52 6.28 -9.05
CA CYS A 28 -2.43 6.70 -9.92
C CYS A 28 -2.93 6.98 -11.35
N THR A 29 -3.81 6.12 -11.88
CA THR A 29 -4.41 6.31 -13.21
C THR A 29 -5.23 7.61 -13.27
N ARG A 30 -6.02 7.89 -12.23
CA ARG A 30 -6.80 9.14 -12.12
C ARG A 30 -5.91 10.38 -12.08
N GLU A 31 -4.80 10.32 -11.34
CA GLU A 31 -3.87 11.44 -11.17
C GLU A 31 -2.81 11.54 -12.28
N GLY A 32 -2.83 10.65 -13.28
CA GLY A 32 -1.83 10.60 -14.35
C GLY A 32 -0.43 10.18 -13.88
N ARG A 33 -0.34 9.41 -12.79
CA ARG A 33 0.90 8.96 -12.13
C ARG A 33 1.21 7.49 -12.46
N VAL A 34 2.46 7.09 -12.25
CA VAL A 34 2.91 5.70 -12.41
C VAL A 34 2.80 4.93 -11.09
N ALA A 35 2.04 3.84 -11.10
CA ALA A 35 1.83 3.00 -9.92
C ALA A 35 3.02 2.07 -9.60
N LYS A 36 3.76 1.56 -10.60
CA LYS A 36 4.86 0.63 -10.37
C LYS A 36 5.98 0.73 -11.42
N PRO A 37 7.25 0.95 -11.02
CA PRO A 37 7.65 1.45 -9.70
C PRO A 37 7.09 2.86 -9.49
N CYS A 38 6.49 3.12 -8.33
CA CYS A 38 6.10 4.49 -7.99
C CYS A 38 7.28 5.27 -7.42
N THR A 39 7.20 6.60 -7.49
CA THR A 39 8.18 7.50 -6.85
C THR A 39 7.85 7.69 -5.37
N THR A 40 8.82 8.15 -4.57
CA THR A 40 8.56 8.55 -3.17
C THR A 40 7.50 9.64 -3.09
N THR A 41 7.50 10.61 -4.02
CA THR A 41 6.48 11.66 -4.10
C THR A 41 5.09 11.06 -4.32
N THR A 42 4.92 10.18 -5.32
CA THR A 42 3.64 9.51 -5.59
C THR A 42 3.13 8.75 -4.37
N TYR A 43 4.04 8.11 -3.63
CA TYR A 43 3.72 7.36 -2.42
C TYR A 43 3.25 8.25 -1.27
N VAL A 44 3.97 9.35 -0.98
CA VAL A 44 3.60 10.30 0.09
C VAL A 44 2.26 10.98 -0.20
N GLU A 45 2.06 11.38 -1.45
CA GLU A 45 0.83 12.03 -1.90
C GLU A 45 -0.39 11.10 -1.81
N TYR A 46 -0.20 9.80 -2.07
CA TYR A 46 -1.27 8.83 -1.84
C TYR A 46 -1.60 8.68 -0.35
N VAL A 47 -0.58 8.73 0.52
CA VAL A 47 -0.82 8.72 1.97
C VAL A 47 -1.60 9.96 2.40
N ALA A 48 -1.29 11.14 1.84
CA ALA A 48 -2.06 12.37 2.06
C ALA A 48 -3.53 12.20 1.62
N GLU A 49 -3.78 11.71 0.41
CA GLU A 49 -5.15 11.42 -0.08
C GLU A 49 -5.92 10.48 0.87
N LEU A 50 -5.27 9.45 1.41
CA LEU A 50 -5.92 8.53 2.36
C LEU A 50 -6.27 9.23 3.68
N ILE A 51 -5.43 10.15 4.15
CA ILE A 51 -5.68 10.96 5.34
C ILE A 51 -6.86 11.92 5.09
N GLU A 52 -6.83 12.64 3.96
CA GLU A 52 -7.90 13.56 3.55
C GLU A 52 -9.23 12.84 3.34
N SER A 53 -9.18 11.61 2.82
CA SER A 53 -10.34 10.72 2.69
C SER A 53 -10.82 10.09 4.02
N GLY A 54 -10.24 10.48 5.15
CA GLY A 54 -10.64 10.02 6.49
C GLY A 54 -10.37 8.53 6.76
N LYS A 55 -9.39 7.92 6.08
CA LYS A 55 -9.04 6.52 6.34
C LYS A 55 -8.41 6.37 7.72
N SER A 56 -8.72 5.24 8.38
CA SER A 56 -8.14 4.95 9.69
C SER A 56 -6.63 4.73 9.60
N PRO A 57 -5.85 5.02 10.67
CA PRO A 57 -4.41 4.83 10.68
C PRO A 57 -3.98 3.40 10.33
N ASN A 58 -4.74 2.39 10.78
CA ASN A 58 -4.49 1.00 10.45
C ASN A 58 -4.67 0.71 8.95
N SER A 59 -5.71 1.27 8.32
CA SER A 59 -5.92 1.14 6.87
C SER A 59 -4.81 1.78 6.07
N ILE A 60 -4.33 2.95 6.50
CA ILE A 60 -3.21 3.67 5.88
C ILE A 60 -1.93 2.82 5.96
N SER A 61 -1.59 2.30 7.14
CA SER A 61 -0.42 1.44 7.34
C SER A 61 -0.47 0.16 6.49
N VAL A 62 -1.65 -0.43 6.32
CA VAL A 62 -1.84 -1.60 5.46
C VAL A 62 -1.65 -1.24 3.99
N ALA A 63 -2.19 -0.10 3.53
CA ALA A 63 -1.98 0.39 2.16
C ALA A 63 -0.49 0.66 1.88
N MET A 64 0.17 1.39 2.78
CA MET A 64 1.61 1.68 2.75
C MET A 64 2.45 0.40 2.61
N SER A 65 2.18 -0.59 3.46
CA SER A 65 2.91 -1.88 3.44
C SER A 65 2.64 -2.66 2.16
N ALA A 66 1.38 -2.73 1.73
CA ALA A 66 0.98 -3.44 0.51
C ALA A 66 1.65 -2.86 -0.74
N ILE A 67 1.78 -1.53 -0.82
CA ILE A 67 2.42 -0.80 -1.92
C ILE A 67 3.94 -0.98 -1.85
N ARG A 68 4.58 -0.71 -0.70
CA ARG A 68 6.05 -0.79 -0.57
C ARG A 68 6.59 -2.18 -0.88
N THR A 69 5.90 -3.24 -0.42
CA THR A 69 6.28 -4.64 -0.69
C THR A 69 6.01 -5.09 -2.12
N TRP A 70 5.23 -4.34 -2.89
CA TRP A 70 4.94 -4.64 -4.30
C TRP A 70 5.99 -4.07 -5.26
N MET A 71 6.77 -3.09 -4.81
CA MET A 71 7.79 -2.45 -5.64
C MET A 71 8.99 -3.36 -5.88
N PRO A 72 9.70 -3.21 -7.02
CA PRO A 72 11.01 -3.81 -7.21
C PRO A 72 11.94 -3.45 -6.06
N ASP A 73 12.83 -4.36 -5.66
CA ASP A 73 13.62 -4.18 -4.44
C ASP A 73 14.48 -2.90 -4.44
N ASP A 74 15.07 -2.57 -5.59
CA ASP A 74 15.87 -1.36 -5.82
C ASP A 74 15.04 -0.06 -5.94
N LYS A 75 13.71 -0.16 -6.04
CA LYS A 75 12.79 0.97 -6.33
C LYS A 75 11.71 1.15 -5.26
N LYS A 76 11.97 0.71 -4.02
CA LYS A 76 11.02 0.88 -2.90
C LYS A 76 10.93 2.36 -2.49
N PRO A 77 9.72 2.98 -2.54
CA PRO A 77 9.52 4.36 -2.13
C PRO A 77 9.79 4.53 -0.63
N GLY A 78 10.18 5.74 -0.22
CA GLY A 78 10.47 6.06 1.18
C GLY A 78 11.80 5.49 1.70
N THR A 79 12.71 5.08 0.81
CA THR A 79 14.07 4.59 1.17
C THR A 79 15.16 5.63 0.92
N GLN A 80 14.81 6.90 0.68
CA GLN A 80 15.79 7.98 0.84
C GLN A 80 15.58 8.58 2.22
N GLU A 81 16.49 8.26 3.15
CA GLU A 81 16.70 9.04 4.35
C GLU A 81 16.71 10.52 3.96
N ALA A 82 15.87 11.32 4.60
CA ALA A 82 16.04 12.77 4.59
C ALA A 82 17.46 13.03 5.10
N ARG A 83 18.37 13.39 4.19
CA ARG A 83 19.71 13.90 4.52
C ARG A 83 19.65 15.42 4.60
#